data_AF-A0A350LT69-F1
#
_entry.id   AF-A0A350LT69-F1
#
_cell.length_a   1.000
_cell.length_b   1.000
_cell.length_c   1.000
_cell.angle_alpha   90.00
_cell.angle_beta   90.00
_cell.angle_gamma   90.00
#
_symmetry.space_group_name_H-M   'P 1'
#
loop_
_entity.id
_entity.type
_entity.pdbx_description
1 polymer ?
#
loop_
_entity_poly.entity_id
_entity_poly.type
_entity_poly.pdbx_seq_one_letter_code
_entity_poly.pdbx_strand_id
1 'polypeptide(L)' 'DDLSSFDLIVALSPASQRRALDLTRFFHLDVVYWPIMDPTGLAQTREARLEAYRKTRDQIVGHLIERWGPPDEEEETA' A
#
# COMPACT_ATOMS: atom_id res chain seq x y z
N ASP A 1 -19.51 7.15 -4.91
CA ASP A 1 -19.68 6.35 -6.12
C ASP A 1 -18.41 5.92 -6.84
N ASP A 2 -17.20 6.26 -6.38
CA ASP A 2 -15.97 5.78 -7.06
C ASP A 2 -15.54 4.35 -6.67
N LEU A 3 -15.91 3.88 -5.47
CA LEU A 3 -15.29 2.68 -4.91
C LEU A 3 -15.81 1.36 -5.49
N SER A 4 -16.96 1.35 -6.15
CA SER A 4 -17.47 0.16 -6.86
C SER A 4 -16.70 -0.15 -8.14
N SER A 5 -15.82 0.76 -8.58
CA SER A 5 -15.04 0.60 -9.82
C SER A 5 -13.73 -0.17 -9.64
N PHE A 6 -13.36 -0.49 -8.40
CA PHE A 6 -12.16 -1.26 -8.09
C PHE A 6 -12.55 -2.70 -7.80
N ASP A 7 -11.69 -3.67 -8.09
CA ASP A 7 -11.91 -5.07 -7.70
C ASP A 7 -11.21 -5.42 -6.37
N LEU A 8 -10.19 -4.64 -6.00
CA LEU A 8 -9.32 -4.88 -4.84
C LEU A 8 -8.91 -3.57 -4.16
N ILE A 9 -9.00 -3.55 -2.84
CA ILE A 9 -8.45 -2.48 -1.99
C ILE A 9 -7.29 -3.05 -1.18
N VAL A 10 -6.14 -2.37 -1.21
CA VAL A 10 -4.99 -2.68 -0.36
C VAL A 10 -4.93 -1.69 0.81
N ALA A 11 -5.14 -2.18 2.02
CA ALA A 11 -5.06 -1.41 3.25
C ALA A 11 -3.66 -1.49 3.86
N LEU A 12 -3.03 -0.34 4.08
CA LEU A 12 -1.67 -0.23 4.62
C LEU A 12 -1.60 0.07 6.13
N SER A 13 -2.76 0.25 6.77
CA SER A 13 -2.85 0.51 8.22
C SER A 13 -4.11 -0.11 8.82
N PRO A 14 -4.14 -0.38 10.13
CA PRO A 14 -5.34 -0.89 10.81
C PRO A 14 -6.56 0.02 10.63
N ALA A 15 -6.35 1.34 10.64
CA ALA A 15 -7.43 2.32 10.43
C ALA A 15 -7.99 2.25 9.00
N SER A 16 -7.11 2.15 8.00
CA SER A 16 -7.50 1.97 6.60
C SER A 16 -8.22 0.64 6.36
N GLN A 17 -7.75 -0.44 7.00
CA GLN A 17 -8.38 -1.76 6.88
C GLN A 17 -9.80 -1.74 7.43
N ARG A 18 -10.01 -1.17 8.62
CA ARG A 18 -11.34 -1.04 9.20
C ARG A 18 -12.27 -0.26 8.30
N ARG A 19 -11.79 0.86 7.74
CA ARG A 19 -12.56 1.65 6.79
C ARG A 19 -12.89 0.86 5.52
N ALA A 20 -11.96 0.09 4.98
CA ALA A 20 -12.19 -0.75 3.80
C ALA A 20 -13.23 -1.85 4.08
N LEU A 21 -13.15 -2.53 5.22
CA LEU A 21 -14.15 -3.55 5.63
C LEU A 21 -15.54 -2.94 5.87
N ASP A 22 -15.61 -1.70 6.34
CA ASP A 22 -16.88 -1.01 6.49
C ASP A 22 -17.56 -0.77 5.11
N LEU A 23 -16.77 -0.65 4.04
CA LEU A 23 -17.20 -0.41 2.67
C LEU A 23 -17.59 -1.69 1.92
N THR A 24 -16.91 -2.82 2.19
CA THR A 24 -17.29 -4.13 1.60
C THR A 24 -18.67 -4.62 2.02
N ARG A 25 -19.25 -4.02 3.07
CA ARG A 25 -20.66 -4.28 3.45
C ARG A 25 -21.66 -3.91 2.36
N PHE A 26 -21.28 -3.06 1.42
CA PHE A 26 -22.15 -2.56 0.35
C PHE A 26 -21.72 -3.03 -1.05
N PHE A 27 -20.49 -3.51 -1.22
CA PHE A 27 -19.89 -3.90 -2.50
C PHE A 27 -19.08 -5.18 -2.35
N HIS A 28 -19.19 -6.13 -3.29
CA HIS A 28 -18.33 -7.32 -3.34
C HIS A 28 -16.93 -6.92 -3.82
N LEU A 29 -16.08 -6.52 -2.89
CA LEU A 29 -14.71 -6.06 -3.13
C LEU A 29 -13.75 -6.87 -2.27
N ASP A 30 -12.61 -7.26 -2.83
CA ASP A 30 -11.56 -7.89 -2.06
C ASP A 30 -10.78 -6.83 -1.26
N VAL A 31 -10.43 -7.17 -0.01
CA VAL A 31 -9.60 -6.31 0.84
C VAL A 31 -8.38 -7.09 1.29
N VAL A 32 -7.22 -6.60 0.90
CA VAL A 32 -5.92 -7.12 1.35
C VAL A 32 -5.36 -6.16 2.38
N TYR A 33 -4.80 -6.72 3.45
CA TYR A 33 -4.13 -5.94 4.49
C TYR A 33 -2.63 -6.21 4.47
N TRP A 34 -1.85 -5.15 4.28
CA TRP A 34 -0.39 -5.18 4.38
C TRP A 34 0.05 -4.38 5.60
N PRO A 35 0.54 -5.07 6.66
CA PRO A 35 1.07 -4.39 7.82
C PRO A 35 2.44 -3.79 7.49
N ILE A 36 2.48 -2.50 7.19
CA ILE A 36 3.73 -1.77 6.92
C ILE A 36 4.08 -0.80 8.05
N MET A 37 5.35 -0.42 8.11
CA MET A 37 5.82 0.63 9.02
C MET A 37 5.30 1.99 8.58
N ASP A 38 4.75 2.78 9.52
CA ASP A 38 4.40 4.18 9.29
C ASP A 38 5.67 5.05 9.24
N PRO A 39 6.02 5.65 8.08
CA PRO A 39 7.22 6.45 7.94
C PRO A 39 7.12 7.82 8.63
N THR A 40 5.91 8.20 9.07
CA THR A 40 5.64 9.48 9.75
C THR A 40 5.92 9.46 11.24
N GLY A 41 6.39 8.33 11.78
CA GLY A 41 6.76 8.16 13.18
C GLY A 41 7.82 9.17 13.68
N LEU A 42 8.24 9.00 14.93
CA LEU A 42 9.11 9.94 15.67
C LEU A 42 10.58 9.92 15.19
N ALA A 43 10.82 10.14 13.89
CA ALA A 43 12.14 10.44 13.37
C ALA A 43 12.47 11.92 13.65
N GLN A 44 13.56 12.13 14.39
CA GLN A 44 13.96 13.45 14.91
C GLN A 44 14.83 14.25 13.93
N THR A 45 15.51 13.57 12.99
CA THR A 45 16.35 14.21 11.97
C THR A 45 15.75 14.05 10.58
N ARG A 46 16.16 14.91 9.64
CA ARG A 46 15.73 14.83 8.24
C ARG A 46 16.18 13.51 7.62
N GLU A 47 17.41 13.09 7.92
CA GLU A 47 18.02 11.87 7.42
C GLU A 47 17.24 10.65 7.90
N ALA A 48 16.90 10.58 9.18
CA ALA A 48 16.12 9.49 9.75
C ALA A 48 14.70 9.43 9.14
N ARG A 49 14.08 10.59 8.86
CA ARG A 49 12.79 10.63 8.13
C ARG A 49 12.95 10.05 6.73
N LEU A 50 13.91 10.54 5.95
CA LEU A 50 14.13 10.05 4.58
C LEU A 50 14.42 8.54 4.55
N GLU A 51 15.17 8.04 5.53
CA GLU A 51 15.43 6.61 5.68
C GLU A 51 14.13 5.83 5.97
N ALA A 52 13.29 6.31 6.88
CA ALA A 52 12.01 5.69 7.21
C ALA A 52 11.08 5.63 5.98
N TYR A 53 10.95 6.73 5.24
CA TYR A 53 10.15 6.75 4.00
C TYR A 53 10.67 5.77 2.94
N ARG A 54 11.99 5.68 2.74
CA ARG A 54 12.58 4.71 1.82
C ARG A 54 12.31 3.27 2.26
N LYS A 55 12.49 2.97 3.55
CA LYS A 55 12.17 1.65 4.11
C LYS A 55 10.72 1.26 3.92
N THR A 56 9.77 2.16 4.18
CA THR A 56 8.35 1.91 3.95
C THR A 56 8.05 1.69 2.47
N ARG A 57 8.62 2.52 1.58
CA ARG A 57 8.47 2.33 0.13
C ARG A 57 8.98 0.95 -0.29
N ASP A 58 10.15 0.55 0.18
CA ASP A 58 10.76 -0.74 -0.18
C ASP A 58 9.93 -1.92 0.34
N GLN A 59 9.29 -1.79 1.52
CA GLN A 59 8.30 -2.78 2.00
C GLN A 59 7.09 -2.90 1.06
N ILE A 60 6.54 -1.76 0.60
CA ILE A 60 5.40 -1.75 -0.34
C ILE A 60 5.79 -2.41 -1.66
N VAL A 61 6.97 -2.07 -2.20
CA VAL A 61 7.51 -2.68 -3.41
C VAL A 61 7.71 -4.19 -3.22
N GLY A 62 8.26 -4.61 -2.07
CA GLY A 62 8.40 -6.03 -1.75
C GLY A 62 7.08 -6.79 -1.79
N HIS A 63 6.03 -6.24 -1.17
CA HIS A 63 4.70 -6.85 -1.21
C HIS A 63 4.07 -6.85 -2.60
N LEU A 64 4.31 -5.79 -3.40
CA LEU A 64 3.86 -5.74 -4.79
C LEU A 64 4.49 -6.88 -5.60
N ILE A 65 5.81 -7.03 -5.49
CA ILE A 65 6.57 -8.05 -6.21
C ILE A 65 6.19 -9.46 -5.73
N GLU A 66 6.02 -9.66 -4.43
CA GLU A 66 5.62 -10.95 -3.86
C GLU A 66 4.24 -11.40 -4.39
N ARG A 67 3.30 -10.47 -4.54
CA ARG A 67 1.92 -10.79 -4.93
C ARG A 67 1.72 -10.86 -6.44
N TRP A 68 2.35 -9.96 -7.20
CA TRP A 68 2.10 -9.79 -8.63
C TRP A 68 3.30 -10.09 -9.52
N GLY A 69 4.48 -10.34 -8.94
CA GLY A 69 5.72 -10.53 -9.66
C GLY A 69 6.50 -9.24 -9.90
N PRO A 70 7.71 -9.34 -10.47
CA PRO A 70 8.48 -8.16 -10.86
C PRO A 70 7.67 -7.30 -11.85
N PRO A 71 7.95 -5.98 -11.92
CA PRO A 71 7.32 -5.13 -12.94
C PRO A 71 7.57 -5.69 -14.33
N ASP A 72 6.57 -5.60 -15.20
CA ASP A 72 6.71 -6.00 -16.60
C ASP A 72 7.85 -5.20 -17.25
N GLU A 73 8.70 -5.88 -18.00
CA GLU A 73 9.79 -5.27 -18.77
C GLU A 73 9.21 -4.57 -20.03
N GLU A 74 8.39 -3.55 -19.87
CA GLU A 74 7.90 -2.73 -20.99
C GLU A 74 8.27 -1.23 -20.84
N GLU A 75 9.26 -0.88 -21.67
CA GLU A 75 9.57 0.42 -22.30
C GLU A 75 10.21 1.56 -21.48
N GLU A 76 11.51 1.43 -21.24
CA GLU A 76 12.45 2.57 -21.35
C GLU A 76 12.87 2.79 -22.82
N THR A 77 11.88 2.87 -23.71
CA THR A 77 12.05 3.31 -25.11
C THR A 77 10.84 4.12 -25.56
N ALA A 78 10.83 5.41 -25.24
CA ALA A 78 10.18 6.46 -26.03
C ALA A 78 10.83 7.82 -25.73
#